data_AF-A0A7W0VJV4-F1
#
_entry.id   AF-A0A7W0VJV4-F1
#
_cell.length_a   1.000
_cell.length_b   1.000
_cell.length_c   1.000
_cell.angle_alpha   90.00
_cell.angle_beta   90.00
_cell.angle_gamma   90.00
#
_symmetry.space_group_name_H-M   'P 1'
#
loop_
_entity.id
_entity.type
_entity.pdbx_description
1 polymer ?
#
loop_
_entity_poly.entity_id
_entity_poly.type
_entity_poly.pdbx_seq_one_letter_code
_entity_poly.pdbx_strand_id
1 'polypeptide(L)'
;MRARDNPFAVDRLHALRFRGGDVGALWTRAVQLRTSALVGAEGSGKTTLLFEVAAHGRSLGYRTVWVQLRRDARRLSSAHRAELGAIHADDVVCIDGADLLPRLDRWWVARRTRTATVIGTLHAPGWLPTLASLTTSPELLEELVGELTGAPVAALAVDREVLFARHAGNVRAALRELYDLRSAT
;
A
#
# COMPACT_ATOMS: atom_id res chain seq x y z
N MET A 1 24.66 16.08 -4.17
CA MET A 1 23.66 16.15 -5.28
C MET A 1 22.44 17.00 -4.87
N ARG A 2 21.70 17.67 -5.77
CA ARG A 2 20.44 18.36 -5.36
C ARG A 2 19.34 17.33 -5.08
N ALA A 3 18.48 17.59 -4.09
CA ALA A 3 17.43 16.64 -3.69
C ALA A 3 16.51 16.18 -4.84
N ARG A 4 16.23 17.06 -5.81
CA ARG A 4 15.41 16.76 -7.01
C ARG A 4 16.09 15.86 -8.05
N ASP A 5 17.42 15.83 -8.04
CA ASP A 5 18.22 15.03 -8.97
C ASP A 5 18.45 13.61 -8.39
N ASN A 6 18.05 13.37 -7.14
CA ASN A 6 18.17 12.07 -6.50
C ASN A 6 17.22 11.04 -7.14
N PRO A 7 17.72 9.90 -7.65
CA PRO A 7 16.87 8.88 -8.26
C PRO A 7 15.90 8.24 -7.26
N PHE A 8 16.20 8.31 -5.96
CA PHE A 8 15.35 7.80 -4.88
C PHE A 8 14.46 8.89 -4.26
N ALA A 9 14.31 10.04 -4.92
CA ALA A 9 13.44 11.11 -4.42
C ALA A 9 12.00 10.62 -4.24
N VAL A 10 11.33 11.15 -3.20
CA VAL A 10 9.99 10.73 -2.77
C VAL A 10 8.98 10.70 -3.93
N ASP A 11 9.00 11.72 -4.79
CA ASP A 11 8.12 11.78 -5.96
C ASP A 11 8.33 10.61 -6.94
N ARG A 12 9.57 10.17 -7.13
CA ARG A 12 9.90 9.02 -7.99
C ARG A 12 9.50 7.70 -7.34
N LEU A 13 9.67 7.58 -6.02
CA LEU A 13 9.21 6.42 -5.27
C LEU A 13 7.69 6.27 -5.32
N HIS A 14 6.94 7.38 -5.31
CA HIS A 14 5.48 7.37 -5.46
C HIS A 14 5.02 7.04 -6.88
N ALA A 15 5.87 7.23 -7.89
CA ALA A 15 5.56 6.88 -9.27
C ALA A 15 5.76 5.38 -9.57
N LEU A 16 6.46 4.64 -8.69
CA LEU A 16 6.66 3.21 -8.84
C LEU A 16 5.32 2.47 -8.75
N ARG A 17 5.08 1.61 -9.74
CA ARG A 17 3.92 0.73 -9.75
C ARG A 17 4.17 -0.53 -8.94
N PHE A 18 3.10 -1.12 -8.42
CA PHE A 18 3.15 -2.42 -7.80
C PHE A 18 3.64 -3.49 -8.79
N ARG A 19 4.38 -4.48 -8.26
CA ARG A 19 4.88 -5.64 -9.00
C ARG A 19 4.28 -6.90 -8.38
N GLY A 20 3.70 -7.76 -9.20
CA GLY A 20 3.25 -9.09 -8.75
C GLY A 20 1.73 -9.30 -8.67
N GLY A 21 0.95 -8.76 -9.61
CA GLY A 21 -0.46 -9.14 -9.71
C GLY A 21 -1.20 -8.49 -10.87
N ASP A 22 -2.29 -9.13 -11.29
CA ASP A 22 -3.27 -8.53 -12.19
C ASP A 22 -4.27 -7.71 -11.36
N VAL A 23 -4.22 -6.39 -11.52
CA VAL A 23 -5.10 -5.45 -10.82
C VAL A 23 -6.57 -5.69 -11.15
N GLY A 24 -6.91 -6.08 -12.39
CA GLY A 24 -8.28 -6.38 -12.79
C GLY A 24 -8.81 -7.66 -12.15
N ALA A 25 -7.97 -8.69 -12.07
CA ALA A 25 -8.31 -9.93 -11.35
C ALA A 25 -8.49 -9.68 -9.84
N LEU A 26 -7.61 -8.87 -9.23
CA LEU A 26 -7.72 -8.48 -7.82
C LEU A 26 -8.99 -7.67 -7.56
N TRP A 27 -9.32 -6.73 -8.45
CA TRP A 27 -10.56 -5.98 -8.38
C TRP A 27 -11.79 -6.90 -8.44
N THR A 28 -11.84 -7.80 -9.42
CA THR A 28 -12.95 -8.76 -9.57
C THR A 28 -13.13 -9.59 -8.31
N ARG A 29 -12.02 -10.08 -7.73
CA ARG A 29 -12.03 -10.83 -6.47
C ARG A 29 -12.47 -9.96 -5.29
N ALA A 30 -12.06 -8.70 -5.22
CA ALA A 30 -12.46 -7.78 -4.15
C ALA A 30 -13.98 -7.53 -4.16
N VAL A 31 -14.57 -7.33 -5.34
CA VAL A 31 -16.03 -7.18 -5.50
C VAL A 31 -16.77 -8.45 -5.06
N GLN A 32 -16.27 -9.62 -5.43
CA GLN A 32 -16.85 -10.91 -5.02
C GLN A 32 -16.82 -11.11 -3.50
N LEU A 33 -15.68 -10.80 -2.86
CA LEU A 33 -15.52 -10.94 -1.42
C LEU A 33 -16.29 -9.87 -0.64
N ARG A 34 -16.61 -8.73 -1.27
CA ARG A 34 -17.21 -7.51 -0.69
C ARG A 34 -16.38 -6.84 0.40
N THR A 35 -15.66 -7.58 1.21
CA THR A 35 -14.85 -7.08 2.31
C THR A 35 -13.60 -7.94 2.39
N SER A 36 -12.44 -7.34 2.18
CA SER A 36 -11.17 -8.06 2.05
C SER A 36 -9.96 -7.20 2.39
N ALA A 37 -8.78 -7.81 2.50
CA ALA A 37 -7.55 -7.13 2.85
C ALA A 37 -6.33 -7.55 2.00
N LEU A 38 -5.50 -6.56 1.67
CA LEU A 38 -4.13 -6.75 1.24
C LEU A 38 -3.25 -6.96 2.47
N VAL A 39 -2.61 -8.10 2.56
CA VAL A 39 -1.84 -8.53 3.73
C VAL A 39 -0.35 -8.51 3.42
N GLY A 40 0.50 -8.02 4.31
CA GLY A 40 1.94 -8.08 4.12
C GLY A 40 2.70 -7.17 5.07
N ALA A 41 4.00 -7.39 5.21
CA ALA A 41 4.86 -6.61 6.11
C ALA A 41 4.95 -5.12 5.72
N GLU A 42 5.49 -4.29 6.61
CA GLU A 42 5.73 -2.88 6.29
C GLU A 42 6.67 -2.75 5.08
N GLY A 43 6.39 -1.79 4.19
CA GLY A 43 7.17 -1.61 2.96
C GLY A 43 6.87 -2.59 1.83
N SER A 44 5.90 -3.51 1.97
CA SER A 44 5.59 -4.50 0.93
C SER A 44 4.77 -4.01 -0.26
N GLY A 45 4.44 -2.72 -0.32
CA GLY A 45 3.65 -2.14 -1.42
C GLY A 45 2.12 -2.24 -1.26
N LYS A 46 1.59 -2.66 -0.09
CA LYS A 46 0.14 -2.70 0.17
C LYS A 46 -0.60 -1.43 -0.20
N THR A 47 -0.10 -0.28 0.24
CA THR A 47 -0.71 1.03 -0.03
C THR A 47 -0.66 1.35 -1.53
N THR A 48 0.45 1.04 -2.22
CA THR A 48 0.59 1.20 -3.67
C THR A 48 -0.44 0.36 -4.42
N LEU A 49 -0.54 -0.94 -4.09
CA LEU A 49 -1.52 -1.84 -4.69
C LEU A 49 -2.96 -1.41 -4.37
N LEU A 50 -3.23 -0.92 -3.16
CA LEU A 50 -4.54 -0.40 -2.78
C LEU A 50 -4.94 0.79 -3.67
N PHE A 51 -4.01 1.72 -3.93
CA PHE A 51 -4.24 2.84 -4.86
C PHE A 51 -4.53 2.36 -6.28
N GLU A 52 -3.79 1.37 -6.78
CA GLU A 52 -3.98 0.83 -8.12
C GLU A 52 -5.31 0.10 -8.27
N VAL A 53 -5.68 -0.78 -7.33
CA VAL A 53 -6.97 -1.48 -7.32
C VAL A 53 -8.13 -0.47 -7.22
N ALA A 54 -7.99 0.56 -6.37
CA ALA A 54 -8.98 1.62 -6.28
C ALA A 54 -9.07 2.45 -7.57
N ALA A 55 -7.95 2.75 -8.22
CA ALA A 55 -7.92 3.45 -9.50
C ALA A 55 -8.61 2.64 -10.60
N HIS A 56 -8.39 1.33 -10.63
CA HIS A 56 -9.10 0.44 -11.54
C HIS A 56 -10.62 0.45 -11.27
N GLY A 57 -11.05 0.35 -10.01
CA GLY A 57 -12.47 0.49 -9.65
C GLY A 57 -13.08 1.83 -10.10
N ARG A 58 -12.36 2.95 -9.93
CA ARG A 58 -12.81 4.26 -10.44
C ARG A 58 -12.96 4.28 -11.96
N SER A 59 -12.05 3.64 -12.68
CA SER A 59 -12.14 3.54 -14.14
C SER A 59 -13.40 2.78 -14.60
N LEU A 60 -13.97 1.95 -13.73
CA LEU A 60 -15.22 1.21 -13.93
C LEU A 60 -16.46 1.93 -13.37
N GLY A 61 -16.31 3.19 -12.91
CA GLY A 61 -17.43 4.01 -12.43
C GLY A 61 -17.67 3.98 -10.92
N TYR A 62 -16.87 3.25 -10.14
CA TYR A 62 -17.03 3.23 -8.68
C TYR A 62 -16.47 4.51 -8.05
N ARG A 63 -17.19 5.07 -7.07
CA ARG A 63 -16.64 6.15 -6.25
C ARG A 63 -15.76 5.56 -5.14
N THR A 64 -14.59 6.15 -4.92
CA THR A 64 -13.68 5.72 -3.84
C THR A 64 -13.82 6.60 -2.61
N VAL A 65 -13.99 6.00 -1.44
CA VAL A 65 -13.90 6.64 -0.12
C VAL A 65 -12.62 6.16 0.56
N TRP A 66 -11.79 7.11 1.00
CA TRP A 66 -10.48 6.84 1.57
C TRP A 66 -10.48 7.03 3.08
N VAL A 67 -10.01 6.02 3.80
CA VAL A 67 -9.78 6.07 5.24
C VAL A 67 -8.32 5.74 5.49
N GLN A 68 -7.52 6.75 5.79
CA GLN A 68 -6.13 6.54 6.18
C GLN A 68 -6.01 6.59 7.71
N LEU A 69 -5.49 5.52 8.30
CA LEU A 69 -5.23 5.43 9.72
C LEU A 69 -3.73 5.46 9.98
N ARG A 70 -3.35 6.22 11.00
CA ARG A 70 -1.96 6.37 11.42
C ARG A 70 -1.81 5.91 12.87
N ARG A 71 -0.60 5.55 13.27
CA ARG A 71 -0.34 4.99 14.61
C ARG A 71 -0.65 5.98 15.75
N ASP A 72 -0.49 7.26 15.48
CA ASP A 72 -0.81 8.42 16.34
C ASP A 72 -2.31 8.78 16.32
N ALA A 73 -3.02 8.48 15.23
CA ALA A 73 -4.44 8.73 15.05
C ALA A 73 -5.21 7.46 14.65
N ARG A 74 -5.42 6.56 15.62
CA ARG A 74 -6.06 5.25 15.42
C ARG A 74 -7.59 5.27 15.35
N ARG A 75 -8.21 6.45 15.44
CA ARG A 75 -9.67 6.61 15.49
C ARG A 75 -10.18 7.20 14.19
N LEU A 76 -11.38 6.78 13.79
CA LEU A 76 -12.11 7.43 12.69
C LEU A 76 -12.43 8.87 13.09
N SER A 77 -11.96 9.82 12.29
CA SER A 77 -12.31 11.23 12.40
C SER A 77 -13.81 11.45 12.13
N SER A 78 -14.33 12.60 12.52
CA SER A 78 -15.71 13.00 12.16
C SER A 78 -15.90 13.04 10.64
N ALA A 79 -14.89 13.47 9.88
CA ALA A 79 -14.89 13.46 8.42
C ALA A 79 -15.00 12.02 7.86
N HIS A 80 -14.17 11.09 8.34
CA HIS A 80 -14.28 9.68 7.93
C HIS A 80 -15.66 9.11 8.25
N ARG A 81 -16.23 9.46 9.41
CA ARG A 81 -17.57 9.00 9.81
C ARG A 81 -18.68 9.56 8.91
N ALA A 82 -18.56 10.82 8.49
CA ALA A 82 -19.50 11.45 7.57
C ALA A 82 -19.44 10.80 6.18
N GLU A 83 -18.25 10.60 5.62
CA GLU A 83 -18.06 9.96 4.31
C GLU A 83 -18.56 8.52 4.31
N LEU A 84 -18.18 7.74 5.33
CA LEU A 84 -18.70 6.38 5.50
C LEU A 84 -20.21 6.36 5.74
N GLY A 85 -20.77 7.44 6.28
CA GLY A 85 -22.21 7.65 6.42
C GLY A 85 -22.95 7.84 5.08
N ALA A 86 -22.26 8.29 4.05
CA ALA A 86 -22.83 8.55 2.73
C ALA A 86 -22.54 7.42 1.72
N ILE A 87 -22.26 6.20 2.22
CA ILE A 87 -21.88 5.06 1.38
C ILE A 87 -23.08 4.45 0.64
N HIS A 88 -22.87 4.15 -0.64
CA HIS A 88 -23.79 3.49 -1.56
C HIS A 88 -23.23 2.14 -2.05
N ALA A 89 -24.01 1.41 -2.83
CA ALA A 89 -23.61 0.08 -3.32
C ALA A 89 -22.46 0.13 -4.35
N ASP A 90 -22.37 1.23 -5.10
CA ASP A 90 -21.35 1.46 -6.13
C ASP A 90 -20.10 2.18 -5.59
N ASP A 91 -19.93 2.16 -4.27
CA ASP A 91 -18.74 2.69 -3.60
C ASP A 91 -17.70 1.62 -3.32
N VAL A 92 -16.45 2.07 -3.27
CA VAL A 92 -15.31 1.32 -2.76
C VAL A 92 -14.73 2.05 -1.58
N VAL A 93 -14.65 1.38 -0.43
CA VAL A 93 -14.03 1.89 0.77
C VAL A 93 -12.64 1.32 0.90
N CYS A 94 -11.64 2.19 0.80
CA CYS A 94 -10.24 1.84 0.95
C CYS A 94 -9.75 2.25 2.34
N ILE A 95 -9.30 1.27 3.13
CA ILE A 95 -8.85 1.49 4.51
C ILE A 95 -7.36 1.17 4.62
N ASP A 96 -6.52 2.20 4.58
CA ASP A 96 -5.08 2.04 4.81
C ASP A 96 -4.77 2.04 6.31
N GLY A 97 -4.18 0.95 6.81
CA GLY A 97 -3.96 0.71 8.24
C GLY A 97 -5.17 0.09 8.94
N ALA A 98 -5.89 -0.82 8.29
CA ALA A 98 -7.10 -1.45 8.84
C ALA A 98 -6.84 -2.30 10.10
N ASP A 99 -5.59 -2.66 10.37
CA ASP A 99 -5.14 -3.33 11.59
C ASP A 99 -5.19 -2.40 12.81
N LEU A 100 -5.06 -1.09 12.59
CA LEU A 100 -5.11 -0.06 13.62
C LEU A 100 -6.54 0.23 14.11
N LEU A 101 -7.58 -0.20 13.39
CA LEU A 101 -8.97 0.02 13.79
C LEU A 101 -9.30 -0.70 15.11
N PRO A 102 -9.83 0.00 16.12
CA PRO A 102 -10.40 -0.63 17.32
C PRO A 102 -11.61 -1.51 16.98
N ARG A 103 -11.89 -2.54 17.80
CA ARG A 103 -12.99 -3.50 17.56
C ARG A 103 -14.35 -2.85 17.34
N LEU A 104 -14.67 -1.80 18.10
CA LEU A 104 -15.94 -1.07 17.96
C LEU A 104 -16.05 -0.35 16.61
N ASP A 105 -14.95 0.29 16.17
CA ASP A 105 -14.92 0.95 14.87
C ASP A 105 -14.96 -0.08 13.73
N ARG A 106 -14.35 -1.26 13.88
CA ARG A 106 -14.48 -2.36 12.90
C ARG A 106 -15.94 -2.76 12.70
N TRP A 107 -16.67 -2.98 13.80
CA TRP A 107 -18.11 -3.30 13.73
C TRP A 107 -18.91 -2.18 13.07
N TRP A 108 -18.61 -0.92 13.42
CA TRP A 108 -19.29 0.23 12.87
C TRP A 108 -19.05 0.37 11.36
N VAL A 109 -17.80 0.26 10.91
CA VAL A 109 -17.44 0.24 9.49
C VAL A 109 -18.17 -0.89 8.78
N ALA A 110 -18.03 -2.13 9.27
CA ALA A 110 -18.68 -3.29 8.67
C ALA A 110 -20.20 -3.14 8.57
N ARG A 111 -20.85 -2.46 9.53
CA ARG A 111 -22.28 -2.14 9.48
C ARG A 111 -22.61 -1.08 8.43
N ARG A 112 -21.75 -0.08 8.25
CA ARG A 112 -22.02 1.06 7.37
C ARG A 112 -21.68 0.78 5.91
N THR A 113 -20.76 -0.13 5.65
CA THR A 113 -20.26 -0.46 4.31
C THR A 113 -20.81 -1.78 3.77
N ARG A 114 -21.91 -2.31 4.34
CA ARG A 114 -22.47 -3.63 3.97
C ARG A 114 -22.79 -3.81 2.49
N THR A 115 -23.12 -2.71 1.81
CA THR A 115 -23.49 -2.72 0.40
C THR A 115 -22.31 -2.41 -0.52
N ALA A 116 -21.23 -1.86 0.01
CA ALA A 116 -20.05 -1.41 -0.73
C ALA A 116 -18.96 -2.49 -0.77
N THR A 117 -17.96 -2.28 -1.62
CA THR A 117 -16.72 -3.07 -1.61
C THR A 117 -15.73 -2.44 -0.63
N VAL A 118 -15.18 -3.21 0.30
CA VAL A 118 -14.18 -2.75 1.27
C VAL A 118 -12.86 -3.45 1.01
N ILE A 119 -11.79 -2.67 0.89
CA ILE A 119 -10.42 -3.16 0.73
C ILE A 119 -9.54 -2.50 1.78
N GLY A 120 -9.03 -3.29 2.72
CA GLY A 120 -8.12 -2.83 3.77
C GLY A 120 -6.65 -3.19 3.51
N THR A 121 -5.72 -2.53 4.19
CA THR A 121 -4.33 -3.03 4.34
C THR A 121 -4.12 -3.57 5.75
N LEU A 122 -3.48 -4.73 5.87
CA LEU A 122 -3.14 -5.38 7.13
C LEU A 122 -1.67 -5.83 7.14
N HIS A 123 -1.00 -5.76 8.30
CA HIS A 123 0.35 -6.28 8.45
C HIS A 123 0.41 -7.82 8.47
N ALA A 124 -0.61 -8.46 9.03
CA ALA A 124 -0.75 -9.91 9.13
C ALA A 124 -2.22 -10.30 8.87
N PRO A 125 -2.50 -11.57 8.51
CA PRO A 125 -3.88 -12.05 8.38
C PRO A 125 -4.69 -11.74 9.65
N GLY A 126 -5.98 -11.46 9.49
CA GLY A 126 -6.79 -10.99 10.61
C GLY A 126 -8.28 -11.05 10.36
N TRP A 127 -8.98 -10.00 10.78
CA TRP A 127 -10.45 -9.95 10.79
C TRP A 127 -11.09 -9.71 9.42
N LEU A 128 -10.28 -9.49 8.39
CA LEU A 128 -10.71 -9.36 6.99
C LEU A 128 -10.21 -10.58 6.21
N PRO A 129 -11.02 -11.16 5.32
CA PRO A 129 -10.55 -12.16 4.35
C PRO A 129 -9.36 -11.64 3.54
N THR A 130 -8.34 -12.48 3.34
CA THR A 130 -7.17 -12.10 2.53
C THR A 130 -7.55 -12.01 1.05
N LEU A 131 -7.40 -10.81 0.47
CA LEU A 131 -7.49 -10.56 -0.96
C LEU A 131 -6.22 -11.03 -1.66
N ALA A 132 -5.07 -10.58 -1.16
CA ALA A 132 -3.74 -10.93 -1.63
C ALA A 132 -2.73 -10.83 -0.48
N SER A 133 -1.72 -11.71 -0.52
CA SER A 133 -0.57 -11.67 0.37
C SER A 133 0.63 -11.11 -0.40
N LEU A 134 1.23 -10.05 0.14
CA LEU A 134 2.33 -9.32 -0.47
C LEU A 134 3.61 -9.66 0.28
N THR A 135 4.57 -10.21 -0.44
CA THR A 135 5.92 -10.50 0.02
C THR A 135 6.91 -9.63 -0.75
N THR A 136 8.00 -9.27 -0.10
CA THR A 136 9.13 -8.59 -0.72
C THR A 136 10.28 -9.57 -0.89
N SER A 137 11.19 -9.26 -1.80
CA SER A 137 12.42 -10.03 -1.99
C SER A 137 13.59 -9.11 -2.37
N PRO A 138 14.83 -9.59 -2.23
CA PRO A 138 16.02 -8.90 -2.72
C PRO A 138 15.96 -8.61 -4.22
N GLU A 139 15.38 -9.52 -5.02
CA GLU A 139 15.23 -9.35 -6.46
C GLU A 139 14.27 -8.22 -6.79
N LEU A 140 13.17 -8.08 -6.04
CA LEU A 140 12.26 -6.95 -6.18
C LEU A 140 12.98 -5.62 -5.86
N LEU A 141 13.82 -5.60 -4.82
CA LEU A 141 14.62 -4.42 -4.50
C LEU A 141 15.58 -4.07 -5.66
N GLU A 142 16.25 -5.07 -6.24
CA GLU A 142 17.12 -4.90 -7.40
C GLU A 142 16.36 -4.31 -8.60
N GLU A 143 15.19 -4.86 -8.92
CA GLU A 143 14.35 -4.39 -10.03
C GLU A 143 13.96 -2.92 -9.85
N LEU A 144 13.50 -2.54 -8.66
CA LEU A 144 13.06 -1.16 -8.38
C LEU A 144 14.23 -0.18 -8.42
N VAL A 145 15.41 -0.58 -7.95
CA VAL A 145 16.62 0.25 -8.07
C VAL A 145 17.04 0.41 -9.53
N GLY A 146 16.95 -0.66 -10.32
CA GLY A 146 17.17 -0.64 -11.76
C GLY A 146 16.25 0.33 -12.48
N GLU A 147 14.95 0.34 -12.16
CA GLU A 147 13.97 1.26 -12.73
C GLU A 147 14.25 2.73 -12.37
N LEU A 148 14.62 3.00 -11.11
CA LEU A 148 14.86 4.37 -10.64
C LEU A 148 16.17 4.98 -11.15
N THR A 149 17.20 4.15 -11.35
CA THR A 149 18.57 4.61 -11.62
C THR A 149 19.07 4.27 -13.02
N GLY A 150 18.44 3.31 -13.71
CA GLY A 150 18.96 2.69 -14.92
C GLY A 150 20.16 1.76 -14.69
N ALA A 151 20.50 1.47 -13.43
CA ALA A 151 21.68 0.70 -13.03
C ALA A 151 21.36 -0.32 -11.92
N PRO A 152 22.12 -1.42 -11.83
CA PRO A 152 21.95 -2.39 -10.75
C PRO A 152 22.37 -1.83 -9.38
N VAL A 153 21.86 -2.42 -8.29
CA VAL A 153 22.19 -2.04 -6.90
C VAL A 153 23.70 -2.11 -6.65
N ALA A 154 24.36 -3.11 -7.24
CA ALA A 154 25.81 -3.29 -7.12
C ALA A 154 26.61 -2.07 -7.62
N ALA A 155 26.10 -1.31 -8.59
CA ALA A 155 26.73 -0.07 -9.07
C ALA A 155 26.69 1.06 -8.04
N LEU A 156 25.92 0.90 -6.95
CA LEU A 156 25.87 1.81 -5.81
C LEU A 156 26.90 1.43 -4.73
N ALA A 157 27.75 0.42 -4.98
CA ALA A 157 28.68 -0.15 -4.01
C ALA A 157 27.99 -0.71 -2.75
N VAL A 158 26.75 -1.17 -2.89
CA VAL A 158 25.96 -1.81 -1.84
C VAL A 158 25.55 -3.21 -2.30
N ASP A 159 25.66 -4.19 -1.42
CA ASP A 159 25.14 -5.53 -1.66
C ASP A 159 23.62 -5.56 -1.38
N ARG A 160 22.83 -6.08 -2.33
CA ARG A 160 21.37 -6.08 -2.25
C ARG A 160 20.83 -6.97 -1.13
N GLU A 161 21.46 -8.12 -0.86
CA GLU A 161 21.02 -9.07 0.16
C GLU A 161 21.28 -8.45 1.54
N VAL A 162 22.45 -7.86 1.71
CA VAL A 162 22.83 -7.15 2.93
C VAL A 162 21.91 -5.97 3.19
N LEU A 163 21.62 -5.16 2.17
CA LEU A 163 20.71 -4.02 2.29
C LEU A 163 19.28 -4.47 2.62
N PHE A 164 18.77 -5.48 1.92
CA PHE A 164 17.43 -6.02 2.14
C PHE A 164 17.28 -6.61 3.55
N ALA A 165 18.26 -7.41 3.99
CA ALA A 165 18.28 -8.02 5.32
C ALA A 165 18.39 -6.98 6.43
N ARG A 166 19.20 -5.93 6.25
CA ARG A 166 19.35 -4.82 7.21
C ARG A 166 18.03 -4.13 7.53
N HIS A 167 17.15 -4.02 6.54
CA HIS A 167 15.82 -3.43 6.69
C HIS A 167 14.72 -4.45 6.94
N ALA A 168 15.07 -5.69 7.31
CA ALA A 168 14.14 -6.79 7.55
C ALA A 168 13.10 -6.97 6.44
N GLY A 169 13.54 -6.80 5.18
CA GLY A 169 12.70 -6.90 3.99
C GLY A 169 11.79 -5.69 3.71
N ASN A 170 11.90 -4.60 4.47
CA ASN A 170 11.21 -3.35 4.19
C ASN A 170 11.88 -2.60 3.02
N VAL A 171 11.37 -2.84 1.81
CA VAL A 171 11.87 -2.22 0.56
C VAL A 171 11.84 -0.70 0.63
N ARG A 172 10.81 -0.10 1.24
CA ARG A 172 10.71 1.36 1.38
C ARG A 172 11.85 1.92 2.24
N ALA A 173 12.20 1.25 3.34
CA ALA A 173 13.30 1.66 4.20
C ALA A 173 14.66 1.47 3.50
N ALA A 174 14.84 0.38 2.75
CA ALA A 174 16.04 0.16 1.94
C ALA A 174 16.24 1.24 0.88
N LEU A 175 15.20 1.62 0.13
CA LEU A 175 15.27 2.71 -0.86
C LEU A 175 15.55 4.07 -0.20
N ARG A 176 15.06 4.29 1.01
CA ARG A 176 15.34 5.51 1.78
C ARG A 176 16.81 5.58 2.22
N GLU A 177 17.42 4.47 2.62
CA GLU A 177 18.87 4.45 2.90
C GLU A 177 19.68 4.82 1.65
N LEU A 178 19.30 4.30 0.48
CA LEU A 178 19.94 4.65 -0.79
C LEU A 178 19.77 6.15 -1.14
N TYR A 179 18.63 6.74 -0.81
CA TYR A 179 18.42 8.19 -0.91
C TYR A 179 19.42 8.96 -0.04
N ASP A 180 19.58 8.56 1.22
CA ASP A 180 20.45 9.24 2.18
C ASP A 180 21.92 9.13 1.75
N LEU A 181 22.37 7.94 1.32
CA LEU A 181 23.73 7.72 0.79
C LEU A 181 24.04 8.61 -0.42
N ARG A 182 23.07 8.82 -1.32
CA ARG A 182 23.24 9.67 -2.50
C ARG A 182 23.16 11.16 -2.19
N SER A 183 22.54 11.53 -1.07
CA SER A 183 22.42 12.92 -0.64
C SER A 183 23.64 13.40 0.15
N ALA A 184 24.38 12.48 0.76
CA ALA A 184 25.65 12.75 1.46
C ALA A 184 26.87 12.96 0.54
N THR A 185 26.73 12.64 -0.76
CA THR A 185 27.76 12.78 -1.81
C THR A 185 27.50 13.99 -2.71
#